data_AF-A0A1T3NLV9-F1
#
_entry.id   AF-A0A1T3NLV9-F1
#
_cell.length_a   1.000
_cell.length_b   1.000
_cell.length_c   1.000
_cell.angle_alpha   90.00
_cell.angle_beta   90.00
_cell.angle_gamma   90.00
#
_symmetry.space_group_name_H-M   'P 1'
#
loop_
_entity.id
_entity.type
_entity.pdbx_description
1 polymer ?
#
loop_
_entity_poly.entity_id
_entity_poly.type
_entity_poly.pdbx_seq_one_letter_code
_entity_poly.pdbx_strand_id
1 'polypeptide(L)'
;MKSTTTGRAPHRPLTRVPHDGAAPSDRVDPGGFRVEGLDLHSHRLSDRHGTVVLGLSPYNSFYSTQTVTALCRDAAASFDDVHVLLPGAPETALRQICAGKPPRRAVLRSKRVIHNMRNVARRTLAECGVSDTDSRVHVMTRFAGHPRYREIRGRVEAAYRTCAPMRNAVHTMTRAALTGFVDAEPTPAQMEANARYIFAEAPLLLDAPAVLGCDRALFVYHRRVPLYDVVAGGRVPGLDVGPGHVLSVLTDERDHPTPETRQDR
;
A
#
# COMPACT_ATOMS: atom_id res chain seq x y z
N MET A 1 23.79 81.68 -39.00
CA MET A 1 23.99 82.31 -37.66
C MET A 1 22.67 82.30 -36.91
N LYS A 2 22.69 81.68 -35.72
CA LYS A 2 21.82 81.79 -34.53
C LYS A 2 20.29 81.78 -34.69
N SER A 3 19.69 80.69 -34.21
CA SER A 3 18.39 80.68 -33.52
C SER A 3 18.50 79.92 -32.20
N THR A 4 17.88 80.48 -31.17
CA THR A 4 17.84 80.10 -29.76
C THR A 4 16.59 79.28 -29.39
N THR A 5 16.63 78.72 -28.17
CA THR A 5 15.48 78.25 -27.32
C THR A 5 15.15 76.76 -27.57
N THR A 6 14.97 75.86 -26.59
CA THR A 6 14.30 75.95 -25.28
C THR A 6 14.63 74.73 -24.40
N GLY A 7 14.42 74.86 -23.08
CA GLY A 7 14.94 73.98 -22.03
C GLY A 7 14.30 72.60 -21.84
N ARG A 8 14.98 71.80 -21.00
CA ARG A 8 14.62 70.46 -20.58
C ARG A 8 14.54 70.40 -19.05
N ALA A 9 13.40 69.98 -18.52
CA ALA A 9 13.19 69.69 -17.10
C ALA A 9 13.90 68.39 -16.67
N PRO A 10 14.29 68.22 -15.38
CA PRO A 10 14.96 67.02 -14.93
C PRO A 10 13.99 65.84 -14.73
N HIS A 11 14.37 64.68 -15.29
CA HIS A 11 13.71 63.40 -15.04
C HIS A 11 14.00 62.92 -13.61
N ARG A 12 12.93 62.61 -12.88
CA ARG A 12 12.95 61.93 -11.58
C ARG A 12 13.13 60.42 -11.82
N PRO A 13 14.10 59.71 -11.21
CA PRO A 13 14.21 58.27 -11.36
C PRO A 13 13.13 57.58 -10.53
N LEU A 14 12.34 56.71 -11.17
CA LEU A 14 11.45 55.78 -10.49
C LEU A 14 12.30 54.66 -9.86
N THR A 15 12.39 54.66 -8.54
CA THR A 15 12.89 53.54 -7.74
C THR A 15 12.03 52.31 -7.99
N ARG A 16 12.63 51.28 -8.56
CA ARG A 16 12.05 49.95 -8.76
C ARG A 16 12.15 49.20 -7.42
N VAL A 17 11.01 48.95 -6.78
CA VAL A 17 10.92 48.07 -5.60
C VAL A 17 11.22 46.63 -6.07
N PRO A 18 12.08 45.86 -5.39
CA PRO A 18 12.27 44.45 -5.70
C PRO A 18 11.02 43.69 -5.22
N HIS A 19 10.35 43.02 -6.15
CA HIS A 19 9.38 41.99 -5.80
C HIS A 19 10.19 40.78 -5.34
N ASP A 20 10.13 40.46 -4.05
CA ASP A 20 10.57 39.16 -3.53
C ASP A 20 9.79 38.07 -4.28
N GLY A 21 10.51 37.34 -5.12
CA GLY A 21 10.03 36.13 -5.75
C GLY A 21 9.96 35.03 -4.71
N ALA A 22 8.81 34.90 -4.06
CA ALA A 22 8.46 33.66 -3.39
C ALA A 22 8.51 32.54 -4.45
N ALA A 23 9.36 31.54 -4.21
CA ALA A 23 9.36 30.31 -4.98
C ALA A 23 7.92 29.76 -5.03
N PRO A 24 7.47 29.20 -6.17
CA PRO A 24 6.15 28.60 -6.25
C PRO A 24 6.08 27.53 -5.15
N SER A 25 5.17 27.71 -4.19
CA SER A 25 4.84 26.65 -3.28
C SER A 25 4.22 25.55 -4.12
N ASP A 26 4.94 24.44 -4.30
CA ASP A 26 4.38 23.15 -4.71
C ASP A 26 3.36 22.73 -3.64
N ARG A 27 2.20 23.37 -3.65
CA ARG A 27 1.00 22.82 -3.02
C ARG A 27 0.53 21.74 -3.96
N VAL A 28 1.21 20.60 -3.87
CA VAL A 28 0.63 19.35 -4.32
C VAL A 28 -0.65 19.16 -3.51
N ASP A 29 -1.78 19.01 -4.21
CA ASP A 29 -3.03 18.65 -3.57
C ASP A 29 -2.84 17.33 -2.81
N PRO A 30 -3.19 17.27 -1.51
CA PRO A 30 -3.01 16.06 -0.73
C PRO A 30 -3.85 14.94 -1.34
N GLY A 31 -3.21 13.80 -1.57
CA GLY A 31 -3.87 12.60 -2.09
C GLY A 31 -4.93 12.04 -1.13
N GLY A 32 -4.82 12.41 0.15
CA GLY A 32 -5.78 12.07 1.20
C GLY A 32 -5.55 10.67 1.79
N PHE A 33 -4.58 9.92 1.28
CA PHE A 33 -4.11 8.69 1.91
C PHE A 33 -3.02 9.00 2.93
N ARG A 34 -3.19 8.55 4.17
CA ARG A 34 -2.20 8.73 5.23
C ARG A 34 -1.51 7.43 5.62
N VAL A 35 -0.20 7.53 5.84
CA VAL A 35 0.65 6.47 6.39
C VAL A 35 1.66 7.12 7.34
N GLU A 36 1.78 6.60 8.56
CA GLU A 36 2.67 7.16 9.60
C GLU A 36 2.42 8.66 9.88
N GLY A 37 1.17 9.12 9.73
CA GLY A 37 0.79 10.53 9.90
C GLY A 37 1.23 11.46 8.77
N LEU A 38 1.81 10.92 7.69
CA LEU A 38 2.19 11.65 6.48
C LEU A 38 1.22 11.32 5.34
N ASP A 39 1.06 12.26 4.40
CA ASP A 39 0.41 11.94 3.13
C ASP A 39 1.25 10.91 2.36
N LEU A 40 0.60 9.96 1.69
CA LEU A 40 1.29 9.00 0.82
C LEU A 40 2.03 9.70 -0.32
N HIS A 41 1.55 10.87 -0.75
CA HIS A 41 2.21 11.74 -1.71
C HIS A 41 3.47 12.45 -1.12
N SER A 42 3.81 12.28 0.16
CA SER A 42 4.98 12.95 0.74
C SER A 42 6.29 12.28 0.33
N HIS A 43 7.20 13.05 -0.31
CA HIS A 43 8.57 12.59 -0.61
C HIS A 43 9.38 12.18 0.64
N ARG A 44 8.99 12.62 1.84
CA ARG A 44 9.63 12.16 3.08
C ARG A 44 9.52 10.66 3.29
N LEU A 45 8.43 10.05 2.80
CA LEU A 45 8.24 8.59 2.87
C LEU A 45 9.18 7.89 1.89
N SER A 46 9.37 8.43 0.68
CA SER A 46 10.28 7.84 -0.31
C SER A 46 11.75 8.03 0.06
N ASP A 47 12.14 9.19 0.60
CA ASP A 47 13.50 9.40 1.14
C ASP A 47 13.86 8.36 2.22
N ARG A 48 12.87 8.04 3.07
CA ARG A 48 13.05 7.11 4.19
C ARG A 48 13.05 5.64 3.76
N HIS A 49 12.16 5.26 2.86
CA HIS A 49 11.89 3.86 2.56
C HIS A 49 12.37 3.40 1.18
N GLY A 50 12.59 4.31 0.21
CA GLY A 50 13.00 3.99 -1.16
C GLY A 50 11.90 3.32 -1.99
N THR A 51 11.39 2.18 -1.54
CA THR A 51 10.32 1.42 -2.19
C THR A 51 9.01 1.50 -1.41
N VAL A 52 7.88 1.56 -2.13
CA VAL A 52 6.54 1.36 -1.56
C VAL A 52 5.86 0.13 -2.16
N VAL A 53 5.22 -0.66 -1.30
CA VAL A 53 4.45 -1.85 -1.69
C VAL A 53 3.01 -1.66 -1.26
N LEU A 54 2.11 -1.52 -2.24
CA LEU A 54 0.68 -1.43 -2.03
C LEU A 54 0.08 -2.84 -1.96
N GLY A 55 -0.23 -3.30 -0.74
CA GLY A 55 -0.97 -4.54 -0.54
C GLY A 55 -2.44 -4.34 -0.88
N LEU A 56 -2.98 -5.09 -1.83
CA LEU A 56 -4.39 -5.02 -2.23
C LEU A 56 -5.07 -6.35 -1.93
N SER A 57 -6.14 -6.34 -1.15
CA SER A 57 -6.96 -7.54 -0.94
C SER A 57 -8.29 -7.48 -1.70
N PRO A 58 -8.77 -8.61 -2.23
CA PRO A 58 -10.04 -8.70 -2.91
C PRO A 58 -11.20 -8.80 -1.91
N TYR A 59 -12.42 -8.58 -2.42
CA TYR A 59 -13.68 -8.81 -1.71
C TYR A 59 -13.91 -7.98 -0.44
N ASN A 60 -13.31 -6.81 -0.37
CA ASN A 60 -13.70 -5.75 0.56
C ASN A 60 -14.20 -4.54 -0.24
N SER A 61 -14.98 -3.68 0.42
CA SER A 61 -15.48 -2.43 -0.18
C SER A 61 -14.40 -1.37 -0.36
N PHE A 62 -13.26 -1.49 0.34
CA PHE A 62 -12.20 -0.48 0.33
C PHE A 62 -11.51 -0.39 -1.03
N TYR A 63 -11.06 -1.52 -1.60
CA TYR A 63 -10.35 -1.53 -2.90
C TYR A 63 -11.30 -1.53 -4.10
N SER A 64 -12.10 -0.47 -4.20
CA SER A 64 -12.80 -0.13 -5.44
C SER A 64 -11.80 0.22 -6.55
N THR A 65 -12.23 0.19 -7.81
CA THR A 65 -11.41 0.68 -8.93
C THR A 65 -10.89 2.09 -8.68
N GLN A 66 -11.75 2.98 -8.17
CA GLN A 66 -11.39 4.37 -7.86
C GLN A 66 -10.32 4.45 -6.77
N THR A 67 -10.45 3.66 -5.70
CA THR A 67 -9.46 3.62 -4.61
C THR A 67 -8.12 3.07 -5.11
N VAL A 68 -8.12 1.99 -5.88
CA VAL A 68 -6.88 1.43 -6.45
C VAL A 68 -6.20 2.43 -7.39
N THR A 69 -6.97 3.11 -8.25
CA THR A 69 -6.44 4.16 -9.13
C THR A 69 -5.81 5.30 -8.32
N ALA A 70 -6.51 5.84 -7.31
CA ALA A 70 -5.98 6.93 -6.51
C ALA A 70 -4.72 6.50 -5.73
N LEU A 71 -4.72 5.32 -5.11
CA LEU A 71 -3.55 4.80 -4.39
C LEU A 71 -2.32 4.67 -5.28
N CYS A 72 -2.49 4.16 -6.50
CA CYS A 72 -1.39 4.04 -7.44
C CYS A 72 -0.86 5.41 -7.88
N ARG A 73 -1.74 6.40 -8.06
CA ARG A 73 -1.35 7.77 -8.43
C ARG A 73 -0.56 8.44 -7.30
N ASP A 74 -1.07 8.40 -6.08
CA ASP A 74 -0.43 9.06 -4.94
C ASP A 74 0.93 8.43 -4.61
N ALA A 75 1.04 7.11 -4.70
CA ALA A 75 2.30 6.42 -4.53
C ALA A 75 3.30 6.77 -5.66
N ALA A 76 2.87 6.77 -6.92
CA ALA A 76 3.74 7.06 -8.06
C ALA A 76 4.16 8.52 -8.16
N ALA A 77 3.48 9.42 -7.47
CA ALA A 77 3.86 10.83 -7.43
C ALA A 77 5.00 11.12 -6.43
N SER A 78 5.22 10.25 -5.44
CA SER A 78 6.23 10.44 -4.40
C SER A 78 7.35 9.40 -4.41
N PHE A 79 7.10 8.18 -4.90
CA PHE A 79 8.07 7.09 -4.99
C PHE A 79 8.43 6.77 -6.44
N ASP A 80 9.73 6.64 -6.71
CA ASP A 80 10.23 6.12 -7.99
C ASP A 80 10.05 4.60 -8.12
N ASP A 81 9.98 3.89 -6.98
CA ASP A 81 9.92 2.43 -6.91
C ASP A 81 8.61 1.96 -6.26
N VAL A 82 7.55 1.86 -7.09
CA VAL A 82 6.21 1.45 -6.66
C VAL A 82 5.90 0.03 -7.07
N HIS A 83 5.51 -0.79 -6.09
CA HIS A 83 5.03 -2.14 -6.30
C HIS A 83 3.59 -2.30 -5.82
N VAL A 84 2.84 -3.14 -6.52
CA VAL A 84 1.48 -3.53 -6.13
C VAL A 84 1.46 -5.03 -5.93
N LEU A 85 0.91 -5.47 -4.80
CA LEU A 85 0.81 -6.88 -4.46
C LEU A 85 -0.64 -7.33 -4.32
N LEU A 86 -0.98 -8.37 -5.07
CA LEU A 86 -2.28 -9.03 -5.04
C LEU A 86 -2.15 -10.48 -4.57
N PRO A 87 -3.18 -11.04 -3.91
CA PRO A 87 -3.20 -12.45 -3.58
C PRO A 87 -3.40 -13.34 -4.80
N GLY A 88 -2.94 -14.59 -4.67
CA GLY A 88 -3.16 -15.62 -5.66
C GLY A 88 -4.62 -16.03 -5.75
N ALA A 89 -5.05 -16.44 -6.93
CA ALA A 89 -6.43 -16.89 -7.13
C ALA A 89 -6.78 -18.15 -6.32
N PRO A 90 -5.92 -19.18 -6.20
CA PRO A 90 -6.21 -20.35 -5.35
C PRO A 90 -6.39 -19.98 -3.87
N GLU A 91 -5.51 -19.15 -3.34
CA GLU A 91 -5.55 -18.68 -1.95
C GLU A 91 -6.81 -17.84 -1.73
N THR A 92 -7.09 -16.91 -2.63
CA THR A 92 -8.27 -16.05 -2.58
C THR A 92 -9.58 -16.84 -2.62
N ALA A 93 -9.60 -17.99 -3.30
CA ALA A 93 -10.77 -18.84 -3.41
C ALA A 93 -11.15 -19.54 -2.09
N LEU A 94 -10.21 -19.68 -1.14
CA LEU A 94 -10.43 -20.41 0.11
C LEU A 94 -11.62 -19.87 0.92
N ARG A 95 -11.82 -18.55 0.95
CA ARG A 95 -12.96 -17.93 1.64
C ARG A 95 -14.30 -18.41 1.09
N GLN A 96 -14.39 -18.47 -0.25
CA GLN A 96 -15.60 -18.95 -0.93
C GLN A 96 -15.80 -20.45 -0.76
N ILE A 97 -14.71 -21.23 -0.74
CA ILE A 97 -14.77 -22.67 -0.50
C ILE A 97 -15.24 -22.94 0.93
N CYS A 98 -14.75 -22.18 1.91
CA CYS A 98 -15.22 -22.24 3.30
C CYS A 98 -16.70 -21.90 3.42
N ALA A 99 -17.21 -21.01 2.56
CA ALA A 99 -18.63 -20.68 2.42
C ALA A 99 -19.44 -21.73 1.61
N GLY A 100 -18.88 -22.91 1.34
CA GLY A 100 -19.56 -23.99 0.63
C GLY A 100 -19.59 -23.87 -0.90
N LYS A 101 -18.89 -22.90 -1.50
CA LYS A 101 -18.83 -22.81 -2.97
C LYS A 101 -17.96 -23.91 -3.56
N PRO A 102 -18.37 -24.52 -4.70
CA PRO A 102 -17.54 -25.51 -5.38
C PRO A 102 -16.15 -24.94 -5.73
N PRO A 103 -15.05 -25.66 -5.45
CA PRO A 103 -13.68 -25.15 -5.63
C PRO A 103 -13.38 -24.57 -7.01
N ARG A 104 -13.79 -25.26 -8.08
CA ARG A 104 -13.61 -24.77 -9.46
C ARG A 104 -14.28 -23.41 -9.69
N ARG A 105 -15.52 -23.23 -9.20
CA ARG A 105 -16.25 -21.96 -9.35
C ARG A 105 -15.61 -20.85 -8.52
N ALA A 106 -15.20 -21.16 -7.30
CA ALA A 106 -14.50 -20.23 -6.42
C ALA A 106 -13.21 -19.71 -7.07
N VAL A 107 -12.35 -20.61 -7.58
CA VAL A 107 -11.09 -20.24 -8.24
C VAL A 107 -11.33 -19.42 -9.51
N LEU A 108 -12.30 -19.77 -10.36
CA LEU A 108 -12.61 -18.99 -11.56
C LEU A 108 -13.06 -17.57 -11.22
N ARG A 109 -13.89 -17.42 -10.18
CA ARG A 109 -14.31 -16.10 -9.69
C ARG A 109 -13.13 -15.32 -9.12
N SER A 110 -12.25 -15.95 -8.34
CA SER A 110 -11.04 -15.32 -7.81
C SER A 110 -10.09 -14.88 -8.91
N LYS A 111 -9.85 -15.70 -9.94
CA LYS A 111 -9.05 -15.32 -11.11
C LYS A 111 -9.58 -14.06 -11.77
N ARG A 112 -10.90 -13.95 -11.99
CA ARG A 112 -11.51 -12.78 -12.62
C ARG A 112 -11.30 -11.50 -11.79
N VAL A 113 -11.51 -11.58 -10.48
CA VAL A 113 -11.34 -10.43 -9.58
C VAL A 113 -9.89 -9.98 -9.52
N ILE A 114 -8.96 -10.91 -9.30
CA ILE A 114 -7.52 -10.59 -9.26
C ILE A 114 -7.04 -10.05 -10.60
N HIS A 115 -7.49 -10.61 -11.72
CA HIS A 115 -7.15 -10.09 -13.04
C HIS A 115 -7.64 -8.66 -13.24
N ASN A 116 -8.87 -8.35 -12.84
CA ASN A 116 -9.40 -6.99 -12.94
C ASN A 116 -8.59 -6.00 -12.09
N MET A 117 -8.36 -6.32 -10.82
CA MET A 117 -7.56 -5.45 -9.94
C MET A 117 -6.14 -5.25 -10.47
N ARG A 118 -5.51 -6.33 -10.97
CA ARG A 118 -4.19 -6.28 -11.60
C ARG A 118 -4.18 -5.35 -12.80
N ASN A 119 -5.18 -5.43 -13.68
CA ASN A 119 -5.26 -4.59 -14.87
C ASN A 119 -5.48 -3.12 -14.53
N VAL A 120 -6.31 -2.82 -13.53
CA VAL A 120 -6.50 -1.44 -13.03
C VAL A 120 -5.18 -0.89 -12.53
N ALA A 121 -4.51 -1.59 -11.61
CA ALA A 121 -3.23 -1.15 -11.05
C ALA A 121 -2.17 -0.96 -12.15
N ARG A 122 -2.01 -1.93 -13.05
CA ARG A 122 -1.04 -1.85 -14.16
C ARG A 122 -1.30 -0.65 -15.07
N ARG A 123 -2.56 -0.44 -15.46
CA ARG A 123 -2.94 0.67 -16.33
C ARG A 123 -2.67 2.00 -15.65
N THR A 124 -3.07 2.15 -14.39
CA THR A 124 -2.86 3.39 -13.66
C THR A 124 -1.37 3.70 -13.47
N LEU A 125 -0.55 2.70 -13.10
CA LEU A 125 0.90 2.92 -13.00
C LEU A 125 1.50 3.33 -14.35
N ALA A 126 1.06 2.73 -15.46
CA ALA A 126 1.51 3.12 -16.80
C ALA A 126 1.09 4.55 -17.16
N GLU A 127 -0.14 4.97 -16.81
CA GLU A 127 -0.62 6.34 -16.97
C GLU A 127 0.21 7.35 -16.15
N CYS A 128 0.76 6.92 -15.01
CA CYS A 128 1.69 7.69 -14.18
C CYS A 128 3.14 7.67 -14.68
N GLY A 129 3.44 7.04 -15.83
CA GLY A 129 4.78 6.98 -16.39
C GLY A 129 5.69 5.89 -15.80
N VAL A 130 5.17 5.01 -14.94
CA VAL A 130 5.94 3.87 -14.43
C VAL A 130 6.19 2.88 -15.55
N SER A 131 7.47 2.64 -15.84
CA SER A 131 7.90 1.65 -16.84
C SER A 131 7.79 0.21 -16.32
N ASP A 132 7.69 -0.75 -17.24
CA ASP A 132 7.62 -2.19 -16.94
C ASP A 132 6.60 -2.58 -15.86
N THR A 133 5.35 -2.15 -16.00
CA THR A 133 4.31 -2.39 -14.99
C THR A 133 4.03 -3.88 -14.71
N ASP A 134 4.45 -4.80 -15.56
CA ASP A 134 4.36 -6.25 -15.32
C ASP A 134 5.33 -6.74 -14.24
N SER A 135 6.50 -6.10 -14.09
CA SER A 135 7.43 -6.35 -12.97
C SER A 135 7.08 -5.56 -11.71
N ARG A 136 6.15 -4.60 -11.80
CA ARG A 136 5.67 -3.80 -10.65
C ARG A 136 4.41 -4.36 -10.01
N VAL A 137 3.51 -4.97 -10.79
CA VAL A 137 2.23 -5.50 -10.28
C VAL A 137 2.24 -7.03 -10.18
N HIS A 138 2.42 -7.49 -8.95
CA HIS A 138 2.64 -8.88 -8.60
C HIS A 138 1.38 -9.59 -8.12
N VAL A 139 1.33 -10.89 -8.40
CA VAL A 139 0.44 -11.84 -7.73
C VAL A 139 1.32 -12.74 -6.87
N MET A 140 1.03 -12.87 -5.58
CA MET A 140 1.93 -13.54 -4.62
C MET A 140 2.33 -14.97 -5.01
N THR A 141 1.49 -15.68 -5.76
CA THR A 141 1.80 -17.04 -6.27
C THR A 141 3.05 -17.07 -7.14
N ARG A 142 3.45 -15.94 -7.75
CA ARG A 142 4.72 -15.79 -8.48
C ARG A 142 5.93 -16.09 -7.58
N PHE A 143 5.84 -15.77 -6.29
CA PHE A 143 6.93 -15.94 -5.32
C PHE A 143 6.94 -17.32 -4.66
N ALA A 144 6.03 -18.23 -5.02
CA ALA A 144 6.03 -19.60 -4.48
C ALA A 144 7.35 -20.34 -4.72
N GLY A 145 8.11 -19.92 -5.74
CA GLY A 145 9.46 -20.39 -6.08
C GLY A 145 10.60 -19.75 -5.28
N HIS A 146 10.38 -18.58 -4.69
CA HIS A 146 11.44 -17.74 -4.14
C HIS A 146 12.00 -18.31 -2.83
N PRO A 147 13.32 -18.51 -2.67
CA PRO A 147 13.90 -19.15 -1.49
C PRO A 147 13.50 -18.46 -0.18
N ARG A 148 13.62 -17.13 -0.12
CA ARG A 148 13.25 -16.36 1.06
C ARG A 148 11.76 -16.43 1.39
N TYR A 149 10.91 -16.45 0.36
CA TYR A 149 9.47 -16.57 0.52
C TYR A 149 9.12 -17.92 1.16
N ARG A 150 9.72 -19.01 0.67
CA ARG A 150 9.53 -20.37 1.22
C ARG A 150 10.05 -20.49 2.64
N GLU A 151 11.21 -19.92 2.93
CA GLU A 151 11.81 -19.91 4.27
C GLU A 151 10.87 -19.28 5.29
N ILE A 152 10.43 -18.05 5.04
CA ILE A 152 9.55 -17.32 5.96
C ILE A 152 8.20 -18.04 6.09
N ARG A 153 7.62 -18.49 4.97
CA ARG A 153 6.36 -19.24 4.99
C ARG A 153 6.47 -20.49 5.87
N GLY A 154 7.54 -21.27 5.71
CA GLY A 154 7.79 -22.46 6.53
C GLY A 154 7.91 -22.13 8.02
N ARG A 155 8.60 -21.03 8.37
CA ARG A 155 8.72 -20.56 9.76
C ARG A 155 7.38 -20.12 10.33
N VAL A 156 6.57 -19.38 9.57
CA VAL A 156 5.22 -18.97 9.98
C VAL A 156 4.33 -20.19 10.20
N GLU A 157 4.34 -21.17 9.30
CA GLU A 157 3.58 -22.41 9.44
C GLU A 157 4.04 -23.23 10.67
N ALA A 158 5.35 -23.27 10.94
CA ALA A 158 5.89 -23.90 12.15
C ALA A 158 5.49 -23.16 13.43
N ALA A 159 5.59 -21.84 13.44
CA ALA A 159 5.19 -20.98 14.55
C ALA A 159 3.68 -21.05 14.80
N TYR A 160 2.85 -21.11 13.76
CA TYR A 160 1.41 -21.32 13.89
C TYR A 160 1.10 -22.60 14.69
N ARG A 161 1.87 -23.67 14.49
CA ARG A 161 1.70 -24.96 15.18
C ARG A 161 2.22 -24.96 16.62
N THR A 162 3.21 -24.14 16.95
CA THR A 162 3.99 -24.26 18.20
C THR A 162 3.94 -23.03 19.12
N CYS A 163 3.55 -21.86 18.60
CA CYS A 163 3.57 -20.59 19.30
C CYS A 163 2.15 -20.02 19.41
N ALA A 164 1.62 -19.91 20.65
CA ALA A 164 0.26 -19.43 20.88
C ALA A 164 0.02 -17.99 20.38
N PRO A 165 0.92 -17.00 20.60
CA PRO A 165 0.80 -15.68 19.99
C PRO A 165 0.61 -15.70 18.46
N MET A 166 1.42 -16.49 17.75
CA MET A 166 1.31 -16.62 16.29
C MET A 166 -0.04 -17.26 15.90
N ARG A 167 -0.44 -18.35 16.58
CA ARG A 167 -1.74 -19.01 16.33
C ARG A 167 -2.91 -18.04 16.49
N ASN A 168 -2.92 -17.26 17.56
CA ASN A 168 -3.97 -16.27 17.84
C ASN A 168 -4.00 -15.14 16.81
N ALA A 169 -2.83 -14.68 16.36
CA ALA A 169 -2.72 -13.67 15.30
C ALA A 169 -3.27 -14.20 13.96
N VAL A 170 -2.88 -15.41 13.56
CA VAL A 170 -3.39 -16.07 12.35
C VAL A 170 -4.89 -16.28 12.45
N HIS A 171 -5.42 -16.72 13.59
CA HIS A 171 -6.87 -16.87 13.80
C HIS A 171 -7.59 -15.53 13.69
N THR A 172 -7.07 -14.48 14.30
CA THR A 172 -7.66 -13.13 14.18
C THR A 172 -7.76 -12.68 12.73
N MET A 173 -6.66 -12.81 11.98
CA MET A 173 -6.66 -12.45 10.55
C MET A 173 -7.59 -13.33 9.72
N THR A 174 -7.65 -14.64 10.03
CA THR A 174 -8.48 -15.61 9.30
C THR A 174 -9.96 -15.34 9.53
N ARG A 175 -10.37 -15.03 10.76
CA ARG A 175 -11.75 -14.63 11.07
C ARG A 175 -12.14 -13.38 10.30
N ALA A 176 -11.31 -12.34 10.34
CA ALA A 176 -11.55 -11.11 9.59
C ALA A 176 -11.62 -11.35 8.06
N ALA A 177 -10.86 -12.31 7.55
CA ALA A 177 -10.88 -12.72 6.15
C ALA A 177 -12.16 -13.49 5.77
N LEU A 178 -12.80 -14.19 6.71
CA LEU A 178 -14.03 -14.95 6.50
C LEU A 178 -15.30 -14.14 6.80
N THR A 179 -15.19 -12.99 7.47
CA THR A 179 -16.31 -12.07 7.69
C THR A 179 -17.00 -11.72 6.37
N GLY A 180 -18.33 -11.90 6.32
CA GLY A 180 -19.14 -11.66 5.11
C GLY A 180 -19.10 -12.79 4.06
N PHE A 181 -18.35 -13.87 4.32
CA PHE A 181 -18.39 -15.08 3.50
C PHE A 181 -19.15 -16.22 4.16
N VAL A 182 -19.09 -16.30 5.49
CA VAL A 182 -19.82 -17.28 6.29
C VAL A 182 -20.85 -16.56 7.16
N ASP A 183 -22.01 -17.17 7.37
CA ASP A 183 -23.16 -16.55 8.06
C ASP A 183 -23.04 -16.56 9.59
N ALA A 184 -22.06 -17.31 10.13
CA ALA A 184 -21.83 -17.48 11.56
C ALA A 184 -20.32 -17.46 11.88
N GLU A 185 -19.97 -17.59 13.16
CA GLU A 185 -18.58 -17.75 13.58
C GLU A 185 -17.91 -18.92 12.83
N PRO A 186 -16.75 -18.70 12.19
CA PRO A 186 -16.08 -19.75 11.44
C PRO A 186 -15.77 -20.98 12.31
N THR A 187 -16.12 -22.15 11.81
CA THR A 187 -15.77 -23.44 12.47
C THR A 187 -14.25 -23.62 12.51
N PRO A 188 -13.73 -24.43 13.45
CA PRO A 188 -12.29 -24.75 13.49
C PRO A 188 -11.74 -25.28 12.16
N ALA A 189 -12.53 -26.07 11.42
CA ALA A 189 -12.14 -26.59 10.11
C ALA A 189 -12.03 -25.49 9.04
N GLN A 190 -12.96 -24.52 9.02
CA GLN A 190 -12.90 -23.36 8.11
C GLN A 190 -11.72 -22.45 8.46
N MET A 191 -11.45 -22.25 9.75
CA MET A 191 -10.29 -21.50 10.23
C MET A 191 -9.00 -22.13 9.75
N GLU A 192 -8.82 -23.43 9.94
CA GLU A 192 -7.61 -24.15 9.50
C GLU A 192 -7.47 -24.13 7.96
N ALA A 193 -8.56 -24.35 7.23
CA ALA A 193 -8.54 -24.32 5.76
C ALA A 193 -8.15 -22.93 5.22
N ASN A 194 -8.70 -21.86 5.79
CA ASN A 194 -8.47 -20.50 5.32
C ASN A 194 -7.17 -19.87 5.87
N ALA A 195 -6.57 -20.41 6.94
CA ALA A 195 -5.25 -19.98 7.43
C ALA A 195 -4.16 -20.09 6.37
N ARG A 196 -4.31 -21.00 5.39
CA ARG A 196 -3.42 -21.13 4.22
C ARG A 196 -3.32 -19.84 3.39
N TYR A 197 -4.37 -19.03 3.35
CA TYR A 197 -4.32 -17.70 2.75
C TYR A 197 -3.30 -16.82 3.49
N ILE A 198 -3.38 -16.80 4.83
CA ILE A 198 -2.48 -16.00 5.68
C ILE A 198 -1.03 -16.46 5.53
N PHE A 199 -0.78 -17.78 5.48
CA PHE A 199 0.58 -18.30 5.26
C PHE A 199 1.17 -17.89 3.91
N ALA A 200 0.32 -17.73 2.89
CA ALA A 200 0.76 -17.27 1.58
C ALA A 200 1.05 -15.76 1.54
N GLU A 201 0.38 -14.94 2.35
CA GLU A 201 0.68 -13.50 2.42
C GLU A 201 1.88 -13.20 3.32
N ALA A 202 2.05 -13.97 4.40
CA ALA A 202 2.97 -13.66 5.49
C ALA A 202 4.41 -13.32 5.05
N PRO A 203 5.04 -14.00 4.07
CA PRO A 203 6.40 -13.64 3.67
C PRO A 203 6.54 -12.19 3.16
N LEU A 204 5.54 -11.69 2.44
CA LEU A 204 5.56 -10.33 1.90
C LEU A 204 5.11 -9.29 2.94
N LEU A 205 4.33 -9.72 3.92
CA LEU A 205 3.96 -8.90 5.09
C LEU A 205 5.09 -8.79 6.12
N LEU A 206 6.12 -9.64 6.05
CA LEU A 206 7.24 -9.66 6.98
C LEU A 206 8.56 -9.24 6.36
N ASP A 207 8.76 -9.47 5.05
CA ASP A 207 10.05 -9.25 4.39
C ASP A 207 9.89 -9.03 2.87
N ALA A 208 9.11 -8.02 2.51
CA ALA A 208 9.01 -7.59 1.11
C ALA A 208 10.38 -7.24 0.48
N PRO A 209 11.31 -6.51 1.15
CA PRO A 209 12.60 -6.14 0.58
C PRO A 209 13.38 -7.34 0.06
N ALA A 210 13.55 -8.39 0.86
CA ALA A 210 14.31 -9.57 0.44
C ALA A 210 13.60 -10.40 -0.64
N VAL A 211 12.26 -10.33 -0.73
CA VAL A 211 11.50 -11.04 -1.79
C VAL A 211 11.46 -10.26 -3.10
N LEU A 212 11.50 -8.93 -3.04
CA LEU A 212 11.48 -8.03 -4.20
C LEU A 212 12.88 -7.66 -4.69
N GLY A 213 13.91 -7.85 -3.86
CA GLY A 213 15.29 -7.50 -4.18
C GLY A 213 15.59 -6.01 -4.03
N CYS A 214 14.98 -5.34 -3.04
CA CYS A 214 15.27 -3.95 -2.70
C CYS A 214 15.80 -3.82 -1.26
N ASP A 215 16.39 -2.66 -0.93
CA ASP A 215 17.08 -2.45 0.35
C ASP A 215 16.11 -2.13 1.50
N ARG A 216 15.08 -1.32 1.23
CA ARG A 216 14.09 -0.85 2.20
C ARG A 216 12.74 -0.81 1.51
N ALA A 217 11.67 -1.12 2.23
CA ALA A 217 10.32 -1.06 1.68
C ALA A 217 9.29 -0.69 2.75
N LEU A 218 8.40 0.23 2.39
CA LEU A 218 7.17 0.53 3.11
C LEU A 218 6.02 -0.30 2.53
N PHE A 219 5.56 -1.31 3.26
CA PHE A 219 4.36 -2.06 2.93
C PHE A 219 3.13 -1.35 3.49
N VAL A 220 2.24 -0.93 2.60
CA VAL A 220 1.06 -0.14 2.94
C VAL A 220 -0.19 -1.00 2.83
N TYR A 221 -1.02 -1.01 3.87
CA TYR A 221 -2.24 -1.83 3.91
C TYR A 221 -3.38 -1.16 4.69
N HIS A 222 -4.61 -1.28 4.20
CA HIS A 222 -5.79 -0.62 4.80
C HIS A 222 -6.25 -1.16 6.17
N ARG A 223 -5.56 -2.16 6.73
CA ARG A 223 -5.89 -2.77 8.03
C ARG A 223 -4.62 -3.15 8.77
N ARG A 224 -4.73 -3.21 10.10
CA ARG A 224 -3.70 -3.81 10.95
C ARG A 224 -3.46 -5.28 10.58
N VAL A 225 -2.22 -5.72 10.75
CA VAL A 225 -1.76 -7.08 10.46
C VAL A 225 -1.25 -7.71 11.77
N PRO A 226 -2.12 -8.40 12.54
CA PRO A 226 -1.76 -9.00 13.83
C PRO A 226 -0.51 -9.91 13.79
N LEU A 227 -0.30 -10.63 12.68
CA LEU A 227 0.89 -11.47 12.50
C LEU A 227 2.18 -10.63 12.47
N TYR A 228 2.15 -9.46 11.83
CA TYR A 228 3.27 -8.53 11.83
C TYR A 228 3.53 -8.02 13.25
N ASP A 229 2.48 -7.61 13.96
CA ASP A 229 2.58 -7.09 15.34
C ASP A 229 3.15 -8.12 16.35
N VAL A 230 2.89 -9.42 16.17
CA VAL A 230 3.49 -10.45 17.05
C VAL A 230 4.97 -10.68 16.73
N VAL A 231 5.34 -10.64 15.45
CA VAL A 231 6.73 -10.84 15.01
C VAL A 231 7.59 -9.62 15.34
N ALA A 232 7.13 -8.41 15.00
CA ALA A 232 7.81 -7.16 15.34
C ALA A 232 7.99 -6.96 16.85
N GLY A 233 7.05 -7.48 17.66
CA GLY A 233 7.15 -7.46 19.11
C GLY A 233 8.05 -8.55 19.71
N GLY A 234 8.76 -9.35 18.91
CA GLY A 234 9.66 -10.41 19.38
C GLY A 234 8.95 -11.58 20.07
N ARG A 235 7.64 -11.78 19.82
CA ARG A 235 6.83 -12.81 20.50
C ARG A 235 6.87 -14.17 19.81
N VAL A 236 7.66 -14.30 18.75
CA VAL A 236 7.79 -15.53 17.95
C VAL A 236 9.26 -15.87 17.78
N PRO A 237 9.81 -16.79 18.59
CA PRO A 237 11.23 -17.12 18.56
C PRO A 237 11.68 -17.59 17.16
N GLY A 238 12.82 -17.06 16.69
CA GLY A 238 13.43 -17.44 15.40
C GLY A 238 12.73 -16.88 14.16
N LEU A 239 11.78 -15.96 14.34
CA LEU A 239 11.13 -15.22 13.27
C LEU A 239 11.13 -13.73 13.60
N ASP A 240 11.77 -12.96 12.73
CA ASP A 240 11.88 -11.51 12.84
C ASP A 240 11.33 -10.84 11.59
N VAL A 241 11.00 -9.55 11.70
CA VAL A 241 10.72 -8.70 10.53
C VAL A 241 12.02 -8.54 9.74
N GLY A 242 11.91 -8.64 8.41
CA GLY A 242 13.04 -8.49 7.50
C GLY A 242 13.73 -7.14 7.65
N PRO A 243 15.06 -7.08 7.50
CA PRO A 243 15.78 -5.81 7.55
C PRO A 243 15.25 -4.86 6.47
N GLY A 244 15.04 -3.60 6.84
CA GLY A 244 14.51 -2.58 5.93
C GLY A 244 13.02 -2.69 5.63
N HIS A 245 12.31 -3.69 6.15
CA HIS A 245 10.86 -3.83 5.99
C HIS A 245 10.10 -3.06 7.06
N VAL A 246 9.11 -2.28 6.64
CA VAL A 246 8.14 -1.62 7.53
C VAL A 246 6.75 -1.87 6.99
N LEU A 247 5.83 -2.31 7.85
CA LEU A 247 4.41 -2.39 7.53
C LEU A 247 3.65 -1.28 8.27
N SER A 248 2.90 -0.48 7.53
CA SER A 248 2.11 0.62 8.08
C SER A 248 0.68 0.60 7.56
N VAL A 249 -0.24 1.00 8.44
CA VAL A 249 -1.67 1.04 8.12
C VAL A 249 -1.97 2.31 7.35
N LEU A 250 -2.68 2.12 6.24
CA LEU A 250 -3.22 3.17 5.39
C LEU A 250 -4.56 3.66 5.95
N THR A 251 -4.69 4.97 6.12
CA THR A 251 -5.96 5.65 6.36
C THR A 251 -6.38 6.38 5.10
N ASP A 252 -7.67 6.33 4.75
CA ASP A 252 -8.26 7.09 3.65
C ASP A 252 -9.05 8.26 4.22
N GLU A 253 -8.53 9.47 4.04
CA GLU A 253 -9.08 10.73 4.55
C GLU A 253 -9.77 11.56 3.45
N ARG A 254 -9.91 11.02 2.23
CA ARG A 254 -10.45 11.76 1.08
C ARG A 254 -11.90 12.22 1.27
N ASP A 255 -12.65 11.55 2.15
CA ASP A 255 -14.04 11.88 2.50
C ASP A 255 -14.18 12.61 3.86
N HIS A 256 -13.07 12.96 4.52
CA HIS A 256 -13.07 13.67 5.78
C HIS A 256 -12.48 15.08 5.59
N PRO A 257 -13.32 16.12 5.40
CA PRO A 257 -12.80 17.48 5.39
C PRO A 257 -12.14 17.75 6.73
N THR A 258 -10.85 18.09 6.70
CA THR A 258 -10.16 18.70 7.84
C THR A 258 -11.04 19.82 8.38
N PRO A 259 -11.38 19.86 9.68
CA PRO A 259 -12.14 20.98 10.21
C PRO A 259 -11.30 22.24 9.98
N GLU A 260 -11.73 23.08 9.04
CA GLU A 260 -11.13 24.36 8.79
C GLU A 260 -11.06 25.12 10.11
N THR A 261 -9.84 25.54 10.43
CA THR A 261 -9.52 26.48 11.50
C THR A 261 -10.53 27.61 11.45
N ARG A 262 -11.48 27.63 12.39
CA ARG A 262 -12.34 28.80 12.62
C ARG A 262 -11.41 29.96 12.93
N GLN A 263 -11.23 30.83 11.95
CA GLN A 263 -10.67 32.14 12.16
C GLN A 263 -11.79 32.97 12.78
N ASP A 264 -11.69 33.20 14.09
CA ASP A 264 -12.51 34.16 14.82
C ASP A 264 -12.50 35.50 14.07
N ARG A 265 -13.70 36.00 13.80
CA ARG A 265 -13.96 37.41 13.50
C ARG A 265 -14.92 37.94 14.54
#